data_AF-A0A5A7PBG2-F1
#
_entry.id   AF-A0A5A7PBG2-F1
#
_cell.length_a   1.000
_cell.length_b   1.000
_cell.length_c   1.000
_cell.angle_alpha   90.00
_cell.angle_beta   90.00
_cell.angle_gamma   90.00
#
_symmetry.space_group_name_H-M   'P 1'
#
loop_
_entity.id
_entity.type
_entity.pdbx_description
1 polymer ?
#
loop_
_entity_poly.entity_id
_entity_poly.type
_entity_poly.pdbx_seq_one_letter_code
_entity_poly.pdbx_strand_id
1 'polypeptide(L)'
;MPSESRYRWHFFAAADEGGLKSDDLYTVEICMTGLDWARARKFFCGPDNSGDSAGREMTGIGNVVSPALVCDYAFDPCGYSMNGVSEDRYSTVHVTSRGWVQLREL
;
A
#
# COMPACT_ATOMS: atom_id res chain seq x y z
N MET A 1 33.63 -10.49 3.86
CA MET A 1 32.96 -9.21 4.18
C MET A 1 31.51 -9.54 4.49
N PRO A 2 31.00 -9.31 5.71
CA PRO A 2 29.57 -9.45 5.92
C PRO A 2 28.87 -8.31 5.18
N SER A 3 27.98 -8.64 4.25
CA SER A 3 27.12 -7.65 3.60
C SER A 3 26.04 -7.24 4.58
N GLU A 4 26.21 -6.10 5.24
CA GLU A 4 25.14 -5.48 6.02
C GLU A 4 23.91 -5.25 5.10
N SER A 5 22.75 -5.80 5.47
CA SER A 5 21.49 -5.57 4.78
C SER A 5 21.14 -4.07 4.82
N ARG A 6 20.77 -3.49 3.67
CA ARG A 6 20.33 -2.08 3.59
C ARG A 6 18.93 -1.85 4.17
N TYR A 7 18.14 -2.92 4.35
CA TYR A 7 16.78 -2.83 4.86
C TYR A 7 16.77 -3.03 6.38
N ARG A 8 16.24 -2.03 7.11
CA ARG A 8 16.07 -2.05 8.56
C ARG A 8 14.66 -1.59 8.92
N TRP A 9 14.05 -2.25 9.89
CA TRP A 9 12.80 -1.80 10.50
C TRP A 9 13.12 -1.18 11.85
N HIS A 10 12.81 0.10 12.01
CA HIS A 10 13.05 0.84 13.24
C HIS A 10 11.71 1.02 13.95
N PHE A 11 11.65 0.65 15.23
CA PHE A 11 10.45 0.78 16.04
C PHE A 11 10.74 1.67 17.24
N PHE A 12 9.74 2.48 17.60
CA PHE A 12 9.70 3.22 18.86
C PHE A 12 8.35 2.95 19.51
N ALA A 13 8.35 2.53 20.77
CA ALA A 13 7.15 2.23 21.53
C ALA A 13 7.28 2.78 22.95
N ALA A 14 6.16 3.28 23.47
CA ALA A 14 6.01 3.70 24.86
C ALA A 14 4.63 3.25 25.34
N ALA A 15 4.55 2.74 26.56
CA ALA A 15 3.30 2.26 27.17
C ALA A 15 3.30 2.59 28.67
N ASP A 16 2.11 2.84 29.23
CA ASP A 16 1.88 2.88 30.68
C ASP A 16 1.70 1.45 31.23
N GLU A 17 1.87 1.21 32.53
CA GLU A 17 1.82 -0.13 33.14
C GLU A 17 0.45 -0.82 32.96
N GLY A 18 -0.61 -0.07 32.65
CA GLY A 18 -1.94 -0.60 32.29
C GLY A 18 -2.17 -0.84 30.80
N GLY A 19 -1.15 -0.66 29.96
CA GLY A 19 -1.25 -0.64 28.50
C GLY A 19 -1.29 -2.02 27.87
N LEU A 20 -2.38 -2.25 27.12
CA LEU A 20 -2.71 -3.42 26.27
C LEU A 20 -3.27 -4.64 27.04
N LYS A 21 -4.56 -4.58 27.35
CA LYS A 21 -5.37 -5.72 27.81
C LYS A 21 -6.04 -6.52 26.68
N SER A 22 -5.52 -6.43 25.45
CA SER A 22 -6.08 -7.13 24.29
C SER A 22 -5.02 -8.08 23.75
N ASP A 23 -5.09 -9.35 24.18
CA ASP A 23 -4.21 -10.43 23.69
C ASP A 23 -4.45 -10.79 22.21
N ASP A 24 -5.40 -10.11 21.55
CA ASP A 24 -5.92 -10.48 20.22
C ASP A 24 -5.64 -9.44 19.12
N LEU A 25 -4.90 -8.36 19.40
CA LEU A 25 -4.59 -7.34 18.38
C LEU A 25 -3.24 -7.60 17.72
N TYR A 26 -3.26 -7.90 16.43
CA TYR A 26 -2.06 -8.15 15.63
C TYR A 26 -1.95 -7.14 14.49
N THR A 27 -0.75 -6.58 14.32
CA THR A 27 -0.42 -5.73 13.17
C THR A 27 0.59 -6.46 12.29
N VAL A 28 0.28 -6.61 11.00
CA VAL A 28 1.18 -7.20 10.00
C VAL A 28 1.54 -6.15 8.97
N GLU A 29 2.83 -5.88 8.82
CA GLU A 29 3.36 -4.94 7.84
C GLU A 29 4.21 -5.69 6.81
N ILE A 30 3.88 -5.55 5.52
CA ILE A 30 4.62 -6.15 4.42
C ILE A 30 5.18 -5.02 3.55
N CYS A 31 6.49 -4.82 3.59
CA CYS A 31 7.18 -3.86 2.74
C CYS A 31 7.83 -4.57 1.56
N MET A 32 7.34 -4.28 0.35
CA MET A 32 7.81 -4.89 -0.89
C MET A 32 8.60 -3.88 -1.72
N THR A 33 9.76 -4.31 -2.24
CA THR A 33 10.57 -3.52 -3.18
C THR A 33 10.95 -4.39 -4.38
N GLY A 34 11.37 -3.78 -5.48
CA GLY A 34 11.74 -4.53 -6.69
C GLY A 34 10.56 -5.28 -7.30
N LEU A 35 9.36 -4.69 -7.25
CA LEU A 35 8.16 -5.26 -7.85
C LEU A 35 8.36 -5.48 -9.36
N ASP A 36 7.81 -6.58 -9.87
CA ASP A 36 7.82 -6.86 -11.30
C ASP A 36 7.15 -5.72 -12.08
N TRP A 37 7.88 -5.20 -13.08
CA TRP A 37 7.45 -4.05 -13.86
C TRP A 37 6.12 -4.29 -14.60
N ALA A 38 5.93 -5.49 -15.18
CA ALA A 38 4.71 -5.79 -15.92
C ALA A 38 3.47 -5.79 -15.01
N ARG A 39 3.62 -6.23 -13.74
CA ARG A 39 2.57 -6.13 -12.72
C ARG A 39 2.38 -4.71 -12.20
N ALA A 40 3.47 -3.98 -11.95
CA ALA A 40 3.43 -2.61 -11.43
C ALA A 40 2.76 -1.61 -12.39
N ARG A 41 2.82 -1.86 -13.71
CA ARG A 41 2.18 -1.03 -14.74
C ARG A 41 0.66 -0.88 -14.58
N LYS A 42 0.00 -1.81 -13.89
CA LYS A 42 -1.44 -1.73 -13.60
C LYS A 42 -1.80 -0.52 -12.74
N PHE A 43 -0.84 0.01 -12.00
CA PHE A 43 -1.03 1.15 -11.09
C PHE A 43 -0.62 2.49 -11.74
N PHE A 44 -0.76 2.60 -13.07
CA PHE A 44 -0.66 3.85 -13.81
C PHE A 44 -2.07 4.32 -14.16
N CYS A 45 -2.38 5.58 -13.86
CA CYS A 45 -3.66 6.16 -14.22
C CYS A 45 -3.60 6.59 -15.70
N GLY A 46 -4.64 6.22 -16.46
CA GLY A 46 -4.82 6.75 -17.82
C GLY A 46 -5.27 8.22 -17.77
N PRO A 47 -5.02 9.00 -18.84
CA PRO A 47 -5.32 10.44 -18.89
C PRO A 47 -6.82 10.77 -18.80
N ASP A 48 -7.70 9.81 -19.08
CA ASP A 48 -9.14 10.03 -19.25
C ASP A 48 -10.00 9.52 -18.08
N ASN A 49 -9.38 8.96 -17.03
CA ASN A 49 -10.09 8.39 -15.88
C ASN A 49 -9.95 9.29 -14.65
N SER A 50 -11.01 9.39 -13.83
CA SER A 50 -10.88 9.97 -12.50
C SER A 50 -10.09 9.02 -11.59
N GLY A 51 -9.43 9.57 -10.55
CA GLY A 51 -8.70 8.75 -9.59
C GLY A 51 -9.58 7.69 -8.92
N ASP A 52 -10.85 7.99 -8.69
CA ASP A 52 -11.83 7.05 -8.13
C ASP A 52 -12.18 5.92 -9.12
N SER A 53 -12.44 6.23 -10.39
CA SER A 53 -12.79 5.20 -11.38
C SER A 53 -11.59 4.30 -11.69
N ALA A 54 -10.41 4.89 -11.85
CA ALA A 54 -9.17 4.16 -12.05
C ALA A 54 -8.79 3.35 -10.81
N GLY A 55 -8.98 3.88 -9.60
CA GLY A 55 -8.78 3.15 -8.34
C GLY A 55 -9.60 1.87 -8.30
N ARG A 56 -10.90 1.97 -8.64
CA ARG A 56 -11.82 0.84 -8.68
C ARG A 56 -11.39 -0.25 -9.66
N GLU A 57 -10.85 0.12 -10.83
CA GLU A 57 -10.33 -0.85 -11.81
C GLU A 57 -9.03 -1.53 -11.38
N MET A 58 -8.20 -0.85 -10.58
CA MET A 58 -6.93 -1.38 -10.05
C MET A 58 -7.13 -2.41 -8.92
N THR A 59 -8.34 -2.54 -8.38
CA THR A 59 -8.68 -3.34 -7.19
C THR A 59 -8.68 -4.86 -7.35
N GLY A 60 -7.82 -5.42 -8.21
CA GLY A 60 -7.50 -6.87 -8.15
C GLY A 60 -7.04 -7.37 -6.77
N ILE A 61 -6.80 -6.44 -5.83
CA ILE A 61 -6.53 -6.62 -4.40
C ILE A 61 -7.79 -7.05 -3.60
N GLY A 62 -9.02 -6.82 -4.09
CA GLY A 62 -10.25 -7.17 -3.39
C GLY A 62 -10.40 -8.66 -3.05
N ASN A 63 -9.69 -9.55 -3.77
CA ASN A 63 -9.65 -10.98 -3.46
C ASN A 63 -8.62 -11.35 -2.37
N VAL A 64 -7.68 -10.44 -2.07
CA VAL A 64 -6.67 -10.63 -1.01
C VAL A 64 -7.27 -10.30 0.35
N VAL A 65 -8.20 -9.35 0.39
CA VAL A 65 -8.90 -8.91 1.60
C VAL A 65 -10.37 -9.33 1.49
N SER A 66 -10.67 -10.54 1.98
CA SER A 66 -12.01 -11.12 2.18
C SER A 66 -13.03 -10.07 2.69
N PRO A 67 -14.35 -10.20 2.40
CA PRO A 67 -15.23 -9.08 2.09
C PRO A 67 -15.01 -7.88 3.01
N ALA A 68 -14.34 -6.86 2.48
CA ALA A 68 -14.10 -5.59 3.14
C ALA A 68 -14.78 -4.47 2.37
N LEU A 69 -15.26 -3.46 3.09
CA LEU A 69 -15.60 -2.17 2.49
C LEU A 69 -14.30 -1.50 2.05
N VAL A 70 -14.16 -1.29 0.74
CA VAL A 70 -12.95 -0.71 0.15
C VAL A 70 -13.20 0.75 -0.21
N CYS A 71 -12.28 1.60 0.21
CA CYS A 71 -12.10 2.97 -0.26
C CYS A 71 -10.75 3.03 -0.98
N ASP A 72 -10.77 3.16 -2.30
CA ASP A 72 -9.59 3.14 -3.18
C ASP A 72 -9.41 4.46 -3.95
N TYR A 73 -8.19 4.70 -4.40
CA TYR A 73 -7.85 5.88 -5.19
C TYR A 73 -6.59 5.62 -6.03
N ALA A 74 -6.64 6.00 -7.31
CA ALA A 74 -5.48 6.04 -8.20
C ALA A 74 -4.96 7.48 -8.34
N PHE A 75 -3.65 7.63 -8.25
CA PHE A 75 -2.98 8.92 -8.42
C PHE A 75 -2.50 9.13 -9.86
N ASP A 76 -2.51 10.38 -10.32
CA ASP A 76 -1.98 10.80 -11.61
C ASP A 76 -0.49 11.22 -11.51
N PRO A 77 0.39 10.79 -12.43
CA PRO A 77 0.15 9.83 -13.51
C PRO A 77 0.24 8.36 -13.07
N CYS A 78 0.69 8.11 -11.84
CA CYS A 78 0.78 6.76 -11.29
C CYS A 78 0.74 6.77 -9.76
N GLY A 79 0.39 5.60 -9.22
CA GLY A 79 0.27 5.37 -7.79
C GLY A 79 -1.13 4.91 -7.44
N TYR A 80 -1.23 4.18 -6.34
CA TYR A 80 -2.51 3.67 -5.85
C TYR A 80 -2.49 3.59 -4.32
N SER A 81 -3.62 3.89 -3.71
CA SER A 81 -3.86 3.69 -2.29
C SER A 81 -5.24 3.10 -2.08
N MET A 82 -5.37 2.23 -1.08
CA MET A 82 -6.68 1.78 -0.62
C MET A 82 -6.69 1.53 0.87
N ASN A 83 -7.87 1.69 1.45
CA ASN A 83 -8.20 1.24 2.79
C ASN A 83 -9.32 0.21 2.67
N GLY A 84 -9.20 -0.87 3.42
CA GLY A 84 -10.23 -1.90 3.59
C GLY A 84 -10.63 -1.96 5.06
N VAL A 85 -11.93 -2.03 5.32
CA VAL A 85 -12.49 -2.25 6.67
C VAL A 85 -13.45 -3.43 6.63
N SER A 86 -13.30 -4.37 7.56
CA SER A 86 -14.18 -5.54 7.71
C SER A 86 -14.31 -5.87 9.19
N GLU A 87 -15.51 -5.68 9.76
CA GLU A 87 -15.80 -5.87 11.19
C GLU A 87 -14.79 -5.15 12.10
N ASP A 88 -13.93 -5.91 12.79
CA ASP A 88 -12.88 -5.45 13.71
C ASP A 88 -11.49 -5.33 13.06
N ARG A 89 -11.40 -5.54 11.74
CA ARG A 89 -10.16 -5.56 10.97
C ARG A 89 -10.07 -4.38 10.03
N TYR A 90 -8.85 -3.90 9.84
CA TYR A 90 -8.54 -2.92 8.82
C TYR A 90 -7.29 -3.35 8.05
N SER A 91 -7.20 -2.89 6.80
CA SER A 91 -6.04 -3.07 5.95
C SER A 91 -5.79 -1.79 5.16
N THR A 92 -4.54 -1.51 4.85
CA THR A 92 -4.19 -0.45 3.90
C THR A 92 -3.12 -0.95 2.95
N VAL A 93 -3.20 -0.52 1.70
CA VAL A 93 -2.20 -0.82 0.68
C VAL A 93 -1.81 0.46 -0.03
N HIS A 94 -0.51 0.72 -0.10
CA HIS A 94 0.08 1.82 -0.84
C HIS A 94 1.04 1.28 -1.88
N VAL A 95 0.84 1.67 -3.13
CA VAL A 95 1.70 1.26 -4.25
C VAL A 95 2.30 2.49 -4.90
N THR A 96 3.62 2.49 -5.00
CA THR A 96 4.37 3.49 -5.77
C THR A 96 4.91 2.86 -7.05
N SER A 97 4.24 3.14 -8.16
CA SER A 97 4.54 2.59 -9.49
C SER A 97 5.65 3.39 -10.19
N ARG A 98 6.81 3.57 -9.56
CA ARG A 98 7.92 4.32 -10.20
C ARG A 98 8.66 3.45 -11.21
N GLY A 99 8.46 3.72 -12.50
CA GLY A 99 9.28 3.18 -13.60
C GLY A 99 10.11 4.21 -14.37
N TRP A 100 9.79 5.50 -14.25
CA TRP A 100 10.45 6.56 -15.02
C TRP A 100 10.69 7.78 -14.13
N VAL A 101 11.93 8.30 -14.13
CA VAL A 101 12.20 9.69 -13.75
C VAL A 101 11.62 10.54 -14.88
N GLN A 102 10.53 11.25 -14.62
CA GLN A 102 10.06 12.28 -15.54
C GLN A 102 10.99 13.48 -15.37
N LEU A 103 12.07 13.53 -16.16
CA LEU A 103 12.78 14.78 -16.45
C LEU A 103 11.78 15.67 -17.21
N ARG A 104 11.16 16.62 -16.52
CA ARG A 104 10.66 17.83 -17.19
C ARG A 104 11.80 18.83 -17.16
N GLU A 105 12.44 19.04 -18.30
CA GLU A 105 13.06 20.34 -18.57
C GLU A 105 11.92 21.35 -18.70
N LEU A 106 12.04 22.47 -17.99
CA LEU A 106 11.26 23.67 -18.23
C LEU A 106 11.83 24.41 -19.44
#